data_AF-A0A520K647-F1
#
_entry.id   AF-A0A520K647-F1
#
_cell.length_a   1.000
_cell.length_b   1.000
_cell.length_c   1.000
_cell.angle_alpha   90.00
_cell.angle_beta   90.00
_cell.angle_gamma   90.00
#
_symmetry.space_group_name_H-M   'P 1'
#
loop_
_entity.id
_entity.type
_entity.pdbx_description
1 polymer ?
#
loop_
_entity_poly.entity_id
_entity_poly.type
_entity_poly.pdbx_seq_one_letter_code
_entity_poly.pdbx_strand_id
1 'polypeptide(L)' 'KGDTPIYILPVDQMRGRIKTVAPTGKTFELKMREVDVSNSEKLARMENITVLKSPEEIYGIIGIS' A
#
# COMPACT_ATOMS: atom_id res chain seq x y z
N LYS A 1 -10.73 -13.16 18.57
CA LYS A 1 -10.39 -12.20 17.49
C LYS A 1 -11.25 -12.59 16.31
N GLY A 2 -12.04 -11.69 15.72
CA GLY A 2 -13.06 -12.06 14.73
C GLY A 2 -12.46 -12.55 13.41
N ASP A 3 -13.16 -13.48 12.76
CA ASP A 3 -12.77 -14.10 11.48
C ASP A 3 -13.03 -13.17 10.28
N THR A 4 -13.29 -11.89 10.54
CA THR A 4 -13.56 -10.90 9.50
C THR A 4 -12.29 -10.65 8.67
N PRO A 5 -12.31 -10.89 7.35
CA PRO A 5 -11.18 -10.59 6.49
C PRO A 5 -10.96 -9.08 6.40
N ILE A 6 -9.71 -8.65 6.48
CA ILE A 6 -9.28 -7.26 6.39
C ILE A 6 -8.46 -7.09 5.12
N TYR A 7 -8.84 -6.14 4.28
CA TYR A 7 -8.10 -5.75 3.10
C TYR A 7 -7.56 -4.33 3.30
N ILE A 8 -6.26 -4.13 3.16
CA ILE A 8 -5.62 -2.84 3.38
C ILE A 8 -4.72 -2.48 2.19
N LEU A 9 -4.83 -1.25 1.70
CA LEU A 9 -3.95 -0.69 0.67
C LEU A 9 -3.00 0.32 1.33
N PRO A 10 -1.82 -0.10 1.81
CA PRO A 10 -0.83 0.82 2.36
C PRO A 10 -0.25 1.68 1.23
N VAL A 11 -0.05 2.96 1.51
CA VAL A 11 0.54 3.91 0.58
C VAL A 11 2.06 3.72 0.40
N ASP A 12 2.72 3.06 1.37
CA ASP A 12 4.18 2.98 1.45
C ASP A 12 4.76 1.57 1.21
N GLN A 13 4.59 1.04 -0.01
CA GLN A 13 4.90 -0.36 -0.32
C GLN A 13 6.31 -0.61 -0.86
N MET A 14 6.91 0.41 -1.48
CA MET A 14 8.17 0.25 -2.21
C MET A 14 9.29 1.04 -1.56
N ARG A 15 10.40 0.35 -1.31
CA ARG A 15 11.66 0.96 -0.88
C ARG A 15 12.18 1.84 -2.00
N GLY A 16 12.41 3.12 -1.72
CA GLY A 16 13.03 4.00 -2.70
C GLY A 16 12.73 5.48 -2.50
N ARG A 17 13.25 6.26 -3.43
CA ARG A 17 12.92 7.67 -3.60
C ARG A 17 12.09 7.81 -4.87
N ILE A 18 10.88 8.34 -4.74
CA ILE A 18 10.01 8.63 -5.87
C ILE A 18 10.15 10.11 -6.19
N LYS A 19 10.60 10.43 -7.41
CA LYS A 19 10.51 11.79 -7.94
C LYS A 19 9.08 12.01 -8.41
N THR A 20 8.43 13.03 -7.87
CA THR A 20 7.11 13.46 -8.33
C THR A 20 7.14 14.96 -8.64
N VAL A 21 6.14 15.40 -9.39
CA VAL A 21 6.00 16.79 -9.83
C VAL A 21 4.73 17.35 -9.20
N ALA A 22 4.86 18.45 -8.48
CA ALA A 22 3.73 19.19 -7.97
C ALA A 22 2.83 19.67 -9.12
N PRO A 23 1.54 19.95 -8.88
CA PRO A 23 0.70 20.65 -9.85
C PRO A 23 1.27 21.99 -10.32
N THR A 24 2.17 22.59 -9.52
CA THR A 24 2.90 23.83 -9.85
C THR A 24 4.13 23.62 -10.75
N GLY A 25 4.42 22.38 -11.18
CA GLY A 25 5.59 22.02 -11.99
C GLY A 25 6.87 21.79 -11.19
N LYS A 26 6.85 21.96 -9.86
CA LYS A 26 8.03 21.75 -9.01
C LYS A 26 8.28 20.27 -8.76
N THR A 27 9.47 19.79 -9.11
CA THR A 27 9.90 18.42 -8.80
C THR A 27 10.34 18.30 -7.34
N PHE A 28 9.90 17.26 -6.64
CA PHE A 28 10.40 16.90 -5.32
C PHE A 28 10.53 15.39 -5.14
N GLU A 29 11.47 14.98 -4.30
CA GLU A 29 11.70 13.57 -3.96
C GLU A 29 10.90 13.19 -2.71
N LEU A 30 9.97 12.27 -2.88
CA LEU A 30 9.33 11.55 -1.77
C LEU A 30 10.28 10.45 -1.32
N LYS A 31 10.73 10.51 -0.07
CA LYS A 31 11.54 9.45 0.55
C LYS A 31 10.64 8.62 1.45
N MET A 32 10.41 7.38 1.05
CA MET A 32 9.75 6.38 1.90
C MET A 32 10.70 6.02 3.04
N ARG A 33 10.21 6.06 4.28
CA ARG A 33 11.05 5.70 5.44
C ARG A 33 11.01 4.19 5.61
N GLU A 34 12.13 3.63 6.05
CA GLU A 34 12.28 2.19 6.33
C GLU A 34 11.21 1.65 7.28
N VAL A 35 10.78 2.48 8.25
CA VAL A 35 9.72 2.12 9.20
C VAL A 35 8.37 1.92 8.51
N ASP A 36 8.04 2.72 7.51
CA ASP A 36 6.74 2.66 6.82
C ASP A 36 6.65 1.35 5.99
N VAL A 37 7.75 0.98 5.33
CA VAL A 37 7.86 -0.30 4.60
C VAL A 37 7.82 -1.50 5.56
N SER A 38 8.58 -1.45 6.67
CA SER A 38 8.59 -2.53 7.66
C SER A 38 7.21 -2.76 8.28
N ASN A 39 6.42 -1.69 8.50
CA ASN A 39 5.06 -1.81 9.00
C ASN A 39 4.15 -2.50 7.98
N SER A 40 4.24 -2.13 6.71
CA SER A 40 3.50 -2.78 5.62
C SER A 40 3.86 -4.28 5.50
N GLU A 41 5.15 -4.62 5.60
CA GLU A 41 5.62 -6.02 5.61
C GLU A 41 5.08 -6.82 6.80
N LYS A 42 4.97 -6.21 7.99
CA LYS A 42 4.40 -6.86 9.18
C LYS A 42 2.91 -7.10 9.02
N LEU A 43 2.17 -6.11 8.50
CA LEU A 43 0.74 -6.24 8.22
C LEU A 43 0.44 -7.39 7.26
N ALA A 44 1.24 -7.55 6.21
CA ALA A 44 1.10 -8.65 5.24
C ALA A 44 1.29 -10.05 5.84
N ARG A 45 1.91 -10.17 7.03
CA ARG A 45 2.13 -11.46 7.72
C ARG A 45 1.08 -11.75 8.78
N MET A 46 0.17 -10.81 9.05
CA MET A 46 -0.88 -10.99 10.05
C MET A 46 -2.01 -11.86 9.49
N GLU A 47 -2.48 -12.79 10.30
CA GLU A 47 -3.67 -13.59 9.99
C GLU A 47 -4.89 -12.69 9.72
N ASN A 48 -5.68 -13.07 8.72
CA ASN A 48 -6.87 -12.36 8.22
C ASN A 48 -6.59 -10.97 7.61
N ILE A 49 -5.32 -10.61 7.32
CA ILE A 49 -4.97 -9.39 6.61
C ILE A 49 -4.44 -9.70 5.21
N THR A 50 -5.02 -9.05 4.22
CA THR A 50 -4.53 -9.01 2.83
C THR A 50 -4.08 -7.60 2.51
N VAL A 51 -2.79 -7.44 2.17
CA VAL A 51 -2.23 -6.18 1.70
C VAL A 51 -2.43 -6.10 0.19
N LEU A 52 -3.22 -5.12 -0.25
CA LEU A 52 -3.48 -4.86 -1.66
C LEU A 52 -2.32 -4.10 -2.29
N LYS A 53 -2.00 -4.35 -3.56
CA LYS A 53 -0.95 -3.59 -4.28
C LYS A 53 -1.50 -2.45 -5.12
N SER A 54 -2.76 -2.55 -5.53
CA SER A 54 -3.42 -1.51 -6.30
C SER A 54 -4.93 -1.52 -6.05
N PRO A 55 -5.63 -0.39 -6.29
CA PRO A 55 -7.08 -0.33 -6.17
C PRO A 55 -7.82 -1.34 -7.06
N GLU A 56 -7.23 -1.73 -8.19
CA GLU A 56 -7.84 -2.66 -9.15
C GLU A 56 -8.00 -4.07 -8.58
N GLU A 57 -7.19 -4.47 -7.60
CA GLU A 57 -7.33 -5.76 -6.92
C GLU A 57 -8.69 -5.88 -6.19
N ILE A 58 -9.32 -4.76 -5.84
CA ILE A 58 -10.66 -4.73 -5.24
C ILE A 58 -11.67 -5.40 -6.18
N TYR A 59 -11.58 -5.16 -7.49
CA TYR A 59 -12.51 -5.73 -8.47
C TYR A 59 -12.48 -7.27 -8.46
N GLY A 60 -11.29 -7.86 -8.35
CA GLY A 60 -11.12 -9.31 -8.20
C GLY A 60 -11.69 -9.86 -6.89
N ILE A 61 -11.64 -9.09 -5.81
CA ILE A 61 -12.20 -9.47 -4.51
C ILE A 61 -13.74 -9.45 -4.53
N ILE A 62 -14.34 -8.46 -5.18
CA ILE A 62 -15.80 -8.30 -5.26
C ILE A 62 -16.43 -8.99 -6.47
N GLY A 63 -15.64 -9.64 -7.33
CA GLY A 63 -16.11 -10.43 -8.47
C GLY A 63 -16.58 -9.61 -9.68
N ILE A 64 -16.11 -8.36 -9.83
CA ILE A 64 -16.40 -7.54 -11.01
C ILE A 64 -15.24 -7.75 -12.00
N SER A 65 -15.54 -8.30 -13.19
CA SER A 65 -14.60 -8.54 -14.29
C SER A 65 -14.85 -7.60 -15.46
#